data_AF-W6LEL9-F1
#
_entry.id   AF-W6LEL9-F1
#
_cell.length_a   1.000
_cell.length_b   1.000
_cell.length_c   1.000
_cell.angle_alpha   90.00
_cell.angle_beta   90.00
_cell.angle_gamma   90.00
#
_symmetry.space_group_name_H-M   'P 1'
#
loop_
_entity.id
_entity.type
_entity.pdbx_description
1 polymer ?
#
loop_
_entity_poly.entity_id
_entity_poly.type
_entity_poly.pdbx_seq_one_letter_code
_entity_poly.pdbx_strand_id
1 'polypeptide(L)'
;MSTARIVKYTVHHLSQTLELSEVQQLANVLANVMTTRPTKLPMSTRCAHRLADCAERLLDAVPQLESEMIPSPLRERLWFL
;
A
#
# COMPACT_ATOMS: atom_id res chain seq x y z
N MET A 1 -12.04 22.67 15.38
CA MET A 1 -12.21 22.14 14.01
C MET A 1 -10.90 21.49 13.57
N SER A 2 -10.90 20.19 13.24
CA SER A 2 -9.71 19.50 12.73
C SER A 2 -9.61 19.75 11.22
N THR A 3 -8.54 20.40 10.76
CA THR A 3 -8.26 20.56 9.33
C THR A 3 -7.86 19.19 8.77
N ALA A 4 -8.80 18.53 8.09
CA ALA A 4 -8.54 17.27 7.45
C ALA A 4 -7.39 17.45 6.43
N ARG A 5 -6.19 16.94 6.75
CA ARG A 5 -5.06 16.95 5.81
C ARG A 5 -5.44 16.15 4.56
N ILE A 6 -5.37 16.82 3.41
CA ILE A 6 -5.65 16.24 2.08
C ILE A 6 -4.41 15.49 1.61
N VAL A 7 -4.61 14.37 0.90
CA VAL A 7 -3.51 13.66 0.23
C VAL A 7 -3.27 14.29 -1.13
N LYS A 8 -2.03 14.71 -1.37
CA LYS A 8 -1.58 15.24 -2.66
C LYS A 8 -0.93 14.12 -3.45
N TYR A 9 -1.48 13.82 -4.63
CA TYR A 9 -0.89 12.89 -5.58
C TYR A 9 -0.12 13.68 -6.64
N THR A 10 1.05 13.17 -7.03
CA THR A 10 1.82 13.67 -8.17
C THR A 10 1.91 12.55 -9.18
N VAL A 11 1.45 12.79 -10.40
CA VAL A 11 1.55 11.81 -11.49
C VAL A 11 2.87 12.04 -12.22
N HIS A 12 3.77 11.06 -12.10
CA HIS A 12 5.08 11.11 -12.75
C HIS A 12 5.05 10.56 -14.19
N HIS A 13 4.10 9.66 -14.48
CA HIS A 13 3.93 9.07 -15.79
C HIS A 13 2.44 8.85 -16.05
N LEU A 14 1.95 9.32 -17.19
CA LEU A 14 0.58 9.08 -17.63
C LEU A 14 0.54 7.78 -18.42
N SER A 15 -0.43 6.93 -18.08
CA SER A 15 -0.72 5.75 -18.89
C SER A 15 -1.15 6.19 -20.29
N GLN A 16 -0.79 5.41 -21.31
CA GLN A 16 -1.33 5.59 -22.67
C GLN A 16 -2.82 5.25 -22.75
N THR A 17 -3.33 4.50 -21.78
CA THR A 17 -4.69 3.93 -21.79
C THR A 17 -5.61 4.50 -20.72
N LEU A 18 -5.11 5.31 -19.78
CA LEU A 18 -5.91 5.90 -18.70
C LEU A 18 -5.73 7.40 -18.64
N GLU A 19 -6.84 8.12 -18.61
CA GLU A 19 -6.88 9.55 -18.36
C GLU A 19 -6.61 9.87 -16.88
N LEU A 20 -6.18 11.10 -16.61
CA LEU A 20 -5.87 11.55 -15.26
C LEU A 20 -7.08 11.45 -14.30
N SER A 21 -8.28 11.74 -14.79
CA SER A 21 -9.54 11.62 -14.05
C SER A 21 -9.82 10.18 -13.62
N GLU A 22 -9.54 9.21 -14.49
CA GLU A 22 -9.68 7.78 -14.21
C GLU A 22 -8.68 7.31 -13.17
N VAL A 23 -7.43 7.79 -13.24
CA VAL A 23 -6.40 7.52 -12.22
C VAL A 23 -6.81 8.08 -10.86
N GLN A 24 -7.39 9.28 -10.81
CA GLN A 24 -7.91 9.87 -9.58
C GLN A 24 -9.09 9.05 -9.00
N GLN A 25 -10.02 8.62 -9.86
CA GLN A 25 -11.14 7.78 -9.45
C GLN A 25 -10.64 6.43 -8.91
N LEU A 26 -9.67 5.81 -9.58
CA LEU A 26 -9.06 4.56 -9.14
C LEU A 26 -8.41 4.71 -7.75
N ALA A 27 -7.65 5.79 -7.52
CA ALA A 27 -7.06 6.06 -6.22
C ALA A 27 -8.13 6.18 -5.11
N ASN A 28 -9.25 6.84 -5.41
CA ASN A 28 -10.37 6.97 -4.48
C ASN A 28 -11.08 5.63 -4.22
N VAL A 29 -11.28 4.79 -5.23
CA VAL A 29 -11.85 3.44 -5.06
C VAL A 29 -10.95 2.59 -4.17
N LEU A 30 -9.64 2.56 -4.47
CA LEU A 30 -8.66 1.79 -3.71
C LEU A 30 -8.54 2.27 -2.25
N ALA A 31 -8.85 3.53 -1.95
CA ALA A 31 -8.90 4.04 -0.59
C ALA A 31 -10.04 3.45 0.28
N ASN A 32 -11.02 2.79 -0.35
CA ASN A 32 -12.15 2.13 0.30
C ASN A 32 -12.03 0.59 0.33
N VAL A 33 -11.07 0.01 -0.39
CA VAL A 33 -10.86 -1.44 -0.44
C VAL A 33 -10.29 -1.97 0.88
N MET A 34 -10.81 -3.11 1.37
CA MET A 34 -10.36 -3.78 2.61
C MET A 34 -10.42 -2.88 3.87
N THR A 35 -11.40 -1.96 3.93
CA THR A 35 -11.63 -1.10 5.09
C THR A 35 -13.13 -0.85 5.25
N THR A 36 -13.60 -0.75 6.49
CA THR A 36 -15.00 -0.39 6.79
C THR A 36 -15.24 1.12 6.75
N ARG A 37 -14.16 1.92 6.73
CA ARG A 37 -14.20 3.38 6.65
C ARG A 37 -13.24 3.88 5.56
N PRO A 38 -13.60 4.93 4.81
CA PRO A 38 -12.70 5.52 3.82
C PRO A 38 -11.37 5.90 4.45
N THR A 39 -10.27 5.45 3.84
CA THR A 39 -8.92 5.82 4.28
C THR A 39 -8.39 6.94 3.42
N LYS A 40 -7.31 7.60 3.87
CA LYS A 40 -6.66 8.66 3.09
C LYS A 40 -5.81 8.12 1.93
N LEU A 41 -5.28 6.91 2.10
CA LEU A 41 -4.31 6.29 1.20
C LEU A 41 -4.94 5.09 0.47
N PRO A 42 -4.63 4.88 -0.82
CA PRO A 42 -5.07 3.70 -1.55
C PRO A 42 -4.61 2.41 -0.86
N MET A 43 -5.35 1.32 -1.05
CA MET A 43 -5.03 0.01 -0.49
C MET A 43 -3.58 -0.41 -0.76
N SER A 44 -3.07 -0.18 -1.98
CA SER A 44 -1.69 -0.50 -2.36
C SER A 44 -0.65 0.19 -1.46
N THR A 45 -0.78 1.50 -1.26
CA THR A 45 0.13 2.27 -0.38
C THR A 45 0.03 1.82 1.07
N ARG A 46 -1.19 1.55 1.56
CA ARG A 46 -1.38 1.05 2.94
C ARG A 46 -0.75 -0.33 3.14
N CYS A 47 -0.92 -1.24 2.17
CA CYS A 47 -0.30 -2.55 2.20
C CYS A 47 1.23 -2.45 2.22
N ALA A 48 1.79 -1.60 1.36
CA ALA A 48 3.24 -1.37 1.32
C ALA A 48 3.79 -0.86 2.67
N HIS A 49 3.10 0.10 3.31
CA HIS A 49 3.52 0.59 4.63
C HIS A 49 3.46 -0.51 5.71
N ARG A 50 2.40 -1.32 5.74
CA ARG A 50 2.29 -2.42 6.70
C ARG A 50 3.35 -3.49 6.46
N LEU A 51 3.57 -3.86 5.20
CA LEU A 51 4.62 -4.80 4.82
C LEU A 51 6.00 -4.28 5.25
N ALA A 52 6.31 -3.00 5.00
CA ALA A 52 7.57 -2.40 5.41
C ALA A 52 7.78 -2.47 6.93
N ASP A 53 6.77 -2.07 7.71
CA ASP A 53 6.82 -2.13 9.19
C ASP A 53 7.00 -3.57 9.71
N CYS A 54 6.32 -4.55 9.11
CA CYS A 54 6.55 -5.97 9.43
C CYS A 54 7.95 -6.45 9.04
N ALA A 55 8.43 -6.07 7.85
CA ALA A 55 9.73 -6.47 7.33
C ALA A 55 10.88 -5.90 8.17
N GLU A 56 10.79 -4.63 8.60
CA GLU A 56 11.77 -3.99 9.49
C GLU A 56 11.90 -4.76 10.81
N ARG A 57 10.76 -5.11 11.45
CA ARG A 57 10.79 -5.90 12.69
C ARG A 57 11.34 -7.31 12.50
N LEU A 58 11.10 -7.92 11.35
CA LEU A 58 11.66 -9.23 11.02
C LEU A 58 13.17 -9.15 10.81
N LEU A 59 13.67 -8.10 10.16
CA LEU A 59 15.10 -7.85 10.01
C LEU A 59 15.77 -7.60 11.36
N ASP A 60 15.14 -6.85 12.26
CA ASP A 60 15.65 -6.62 13.62
C ASP A 60 15.75 -7.94 14.41
N ALA A 61 14.76 -8.83 14.25
CA ALA A 61 14.74 -10.13 14.94
C ALA A 61 15.70 -11.15 14.30
N VAL A 62 15.85 -11.11 12.97
CA VAL A 62 16.71 -12.02 12.20
C VAL A 62 17.51 -11.20 11.18
N PRO A 63 18.69 -10.67 11.56
CA PRO A 63 19.48 -9.79 10.69
C PRO A 63 19.98 -10.42 9.38
N GLN A 64 19.99 -11.76 9.31
CA GLN A 64 20.35 -12.53 8.12
C GLN A 64 19.13 -12.90 7.27
N LEU A 65 17.98 -12.26 7.49
CA LEU A 65 16.76 -12.56 6.74
C LEU A 65 16.92 -12.21 5.27
N GLU A 66 16.75 -13.22 4.42
CA GLU A 66 16.72 -13.09 2.97
C GLU A 66 15.31 -13.34 2.42
N SER A 67 15.02 -12.83 1.22
CA SER A 67 13.70 -12.99 0.59
C SER A 67 13.34 -14.47 0.36
N GLU A 68 14.34 -15.32 0.12
CA GLU A 68 14.16 -16.76 -0.08
C GLU A 68 13.64 -17.47 1.17
N MET A 69 13.92 -16.91 2.35
CA MET A 69 13.49 -17.44 3.64
C MET A 69 12.00 -17.23 3.89
N ILE A 70 11.31 -16.37 3.14
CA ILE A 70 9.85 -16.24 3.20
C ILE A 70 9.24 -17.49 2.56
N PRO A 71 8.47 -18.31 3.29
CA PRO A 71 7.86 -19.53 2.75
C PRO A 71 6.97 -19.23 1.53
N SER A 72 7.07 -20.07 0.49
CA SER A 72 6.30 -19.91 -0.75
C SER A 72 4.78 -19.72 -0.52
N PRO A 73 4.13 -20.45 0.41
CA PRO A 73 2.70 -20.24 0.69
C PRO A 73 2.36 -18.85 1.24
N LEU A 74 3.32 -18.17 1.87
CA LEU A 74 3.14 -16.80 2.37
C LEU A 74 3.39 -15.76 1.27
N ARG A 75 4.23 -16.04 0.27
CA ARG A 75 4.54 -15.08 -0.81
C ARG A 75 3.30 -14.66 -1.61
N GLU A 76 2.31 -15.55 -1.72
CA GLU A 76 1.04 -15.30 -2.43
C GLU A 76 -0.08 -14.78 -1.51
N ARG A 77 0.24 -14.53 -0.24
CA ARG A 77 -0.74 -14.09 0.77
C ARG A 77 -0.35 -12.72 1.32
N LEU A 78 -1.36 -12.00 1.78
CA LEU A 78 -1.19 -10.73 2.48
C LEU A 78 -0.90 -10.98 3.97
N TRP A 79 0.17 -11.71 4.28
CA TRP A 79 0.52 -12.15 5.65
C TRP A 79 0.85 -11.00 6.61
N PHE A 80 1.09 -9.81 6.08
CA PHE A 80 1.39 -8.58 6.80
C PHE A 80 0.15 -7.72 7.10
N LEU A 81 -1.05 -8.18 6.72
CA LEU A 81 -2.29 -7.39 6.88
C LEU A 81 -3.01 -7.58 8.22
#